data_AF-J0IPI2-F1
#
_entry.id   AF-J0IPI2-F1
#
_cell.length_a   1.000
_cell.length_b   1.000
_cell.length_c   1.000
_cell.angle_alpha   90.00
_cell.angle_beta   90.00
_cell.angle_gamma   90.00
#
_symmetry.space_group_name_H-M   'P 1'
#
loop_
_entity.id
_entity.type
_entity.pdbx_description
1 polymer ?
#
loop_
_entity_poly.entity_id
_entity_poly.type
_entity_poly.pdbx_seq_one_letter_code
_entity_poly.pdbx_strand_id
1 'polypeptide(L)'
;GGLDLHFIRDHFTTQSLETTIKELLEQKLIYKDHKDNGDYILANDYLSGNVKRKLKEVKEAINQGVEGLEVNLKDLELIIPKDLKATEIMANINSPWIPTQYLEEFLMELSANHYEKQYGDKMTDYQLDNLKENIKVEHLNGAYEVSIRSDELNELYGIRHKDKPHSYKVPFESLLNKVLNNKDLSVKYAQVDPNDPKKEIFITDEEQSNLARQKAEELKEAFKDWIYKDYARRTHLEQIYNDTFNNLVLKTYDGSRLELEGFNHNIKLRPHQKNAIFRTIQDRSVCLDHQVGAGKTLCAIASCMEQKRMGLVNKTLIAVPNHLTKQWGDEFYKAYPNANVLVVDSKDITEKERELLFNQIANNNYDAVIIAHTHLELLSNPREIIEGLKEEELVNAEKKL
;
A
#
# COMPACT_ATOMS: atom_id res chain seq x y z
N GLY A 1 -13.36 -2.97 -16.99
CA GLY A 1 -14.79 -3.27 -17.00
C GLY A 1 -15.51 -2.33 -16.08
N GLY A 2 -16.00 -1.22 -16.63
CA GLY A 2 -17.04 -0.42 -15.99
C GLY A 2 -18.42 -0.93 -16.38
N LEU A 3 -19.46 -0.43 -15.73
CA LEU A 3 -20.83 -0.65 -16.17
C LEU A 3 -21.04 0.07 -17.51
N ASP A 4 -21.49 -0.65 -18.55
CA ASP A 4 -21.81 -0.06 -19.86
C ASP A 4 -23.31 -0.10 -20.10
N LEU A 5 -23.98 1.01 -19.75
CA LEU A 5 -25.42 1.15 -19.92
C LEU A 5 -25.85 1.18 -21.39
N HIS A 6 -24.97 1.60 -22.31
CA HIS A 6 -25.25 1.59 -23.74
C HIS A 6 -25.26 0.15 -24.25
N PHE A 7 -24.24 -0.64 -23.89
CA PHE A 7 -24.20 -2.06 -24.22
C PHE A 7 -25.44 -2.79 -23.70
N ILE A 8 -25.82 -2.56 -22.44
CA ILE A 8 -27.02 -3.17 -21.84
C ILE A 8 -28.27 -2.79 -22.64
N ARG A 9 -28.48 -1.49 -22.92
CA ARG A 9 -29.63 -1.02 -23.69
C ARG A 9 -29.70 -1.66 -25.08
N ASP A 10 -28.56 -1.77 -25.76
CA ASP A 10 -28.51 -2.21 -27.15
C ASP A 10 -28.65 -3.74 -27.29
N HIS A 11 -28.30 -4.52 -26.26
CA HIS A 11 -28.31 -5.99 -26.30
C HIS A 11 -29.47 -6.64 -25.52
N PHE A 12 -30.03 -5.97 -24.51
CA PHE A 12 -31.14 -6.49 -23.70
C PHE A 12 -32.48 -5.92 -24.19
N THR A 13 -32.87 -6.28 -25.42
CA THR A 13 -34.04 -5.69 -26.10
C THR A 13 -35.40 -6.14 -25.57
N THR A 14 -35.44 -7.15 -24.70
CA THR A 14 -36.69 -7.71 -24.13
C THR A 14 -37.22 -6.91 -22.94
N GLN A 15 -36.44 -5.97 -22.39
CA GLN A 15 -36.83 -5.15 -21.25
C GLN A 15 -36.26 -3.73 -21.36
N SER A 16 -36.88 -2.76 -20.69
CA SER A 16 -36.38 -1.39 -20.70
C SER A 16 -35.08 -1.27 -19.88
N LEU A 17 -34.25 -0.28 -20.21
CA LEU A 17 -33.05 0.03 -19.44
C LEU A 17 -33.40 0.41 -17.98
N GLU A 18 -34.48 1.16 -17.77
CA GLU A 18 -34.96 1.55 -16.44
C GLU A 18 -35.33 0.33 -15.59
N THR A 19 -36.06 -0.63 -16.17
CA THR A 19 -36.40 -1.90 -15.51
C THR A 19 -35.13 -2.68 -15.16
N THR A 20 -34.18 -2.76 -16.10
CA THR A 20 -32.90 -3.45 -15.88
C THR A 20 -32.11 -2.82 -14.72
N ILE A 21 -31.99 -1.49 -14.71
CA ILE A 21 -31.29 -0.77 -13.63
C ILE A 21 -31.97 -1.02 -12.29
N LYS A 22 -33.31 -0.98 -12.24
CA LYS A 22 -34.07 -1.27 -11.03
C LYS A 22 -33.79 -2.68 -10.51
N GLU A 23 -33.80 -3.68 -11.38
CA GLU A 23 -33.47 -5.06 -11.00
C GLU A 23 -32.02 -5.20 -10.50
N LEU A 24 -31.05 -4.52 -11.16
CA LEU A 24 -29.65 -4.53 -10.74
C LEU A 24 -29.45 -3.87 -9.36
N LEU A 25 -30.18 -2.78 -9.07
CA LEU A 25 -30.20 -2.14 -7.75
C LEU A 25 -30.85 -3.05 -6.69
N GLU A 26 -31.99 -3.67 -7.00
CA GLU A 26 -32.69 -4.60 -6.10
C GLU A 26 -31.83 -5.83 -5.77
N GLN A 27 -31.06 -6.33 -6.76
CA GLN A 27 -30.11 -7.42 -6.58
C GLN A 27 -28.77 -6.98 -5.98
N LYS A 28 -28.57 -5.69 -5.69
CA LYS A 28 -27.32 -5.10 -5.18
C LYS A 28 -26.10 -5.40 -6.05
N LEU A 29 -26.28 -5.41 -7.37
CA LEU A 29 -25.20 -5.58 -8.35
C LEU A 29 -24.57 -4.24 -8.76
N ILE A 30 -25.33 -3.16 -8.63
CA ILE A 30 -24.87 -1.77 -8.85
C ILE A 30 -25.36 -0.89 -7.70
N TYR A 31 -24.70 0.26 -7.53
CA TYR A 31 -25.12 1.35 -6.65
C TYR A 31 -25.14 2.63 -7.45
N LYS A 32 -26.01 3.57 -7.05
CA LYS A 32 -25.96 4.95 -7.55
C LYS A 32 -24.66 5.59 -7.08
N ASP A 33 -23.91 6.21 -7.98
CA ASP A 33 -22.69 6.93 -7.62
C ASP A 33 -23.06 8.22 -6.87
N HIS A 34 -22.47 8.41 -5.69
CA HIS A 34 -22.66 9.62 -4.90
C HIS A 34 -21.79 10.79 -5.40
N LYS A 35 -20.87 10.55 -6.34
CA LYS A 35 -19.98 11.56 -6.93
C LYS A 35 -20.46 12.09 -8.27
N ASP A 36 -21.15 11.26 -9.04
CA ASP A 36 -21.61 11.60 -10.37
C ASP A 36 -23.13 11.46 -10.43
N ASN A 37 -23.80 12.60 -10.62
CA ASN A 37 -25.19 12.93 -10.28
C ASN A 37 -26.24 12.10 -11.05
N GLY A 38 -26.21 10.77 -10.94
CA GLY A 38 -27.09 9.83 -11.62
C GLY A 38 -26.43 8.64 -12.31
N ASP A 39 -25.09 8.50 -12.30
CA ASP A 39 -24.44 7.31 -12.86
C ASP A 39 -24.44 6.14 -11.86
N TYR A 40 -24.13 4.95 -12.35
CA TYR A 40 -24.12 3.71 -11.58
C TYR A 40 -22.77 3.03 -11.61
N ILE A 41 -22.37 2.51 -10.46
CA ILE A 41 -21.11 1.84 -10.25
C ILE A 41 -21.35 0.41 -9.77
N LEU A 42 -20.50 -0.52 -10.21
CA LEU A 42 -20.59 -1.92 -9.81
C LEU A 42 -20.46 -2.06 -8.29
N ALA A 43 -21.22 -2.99 -7.71
CA ALA A 43 -21.25 -3.21 -6.27
C ALA A 43 -19.88 -3.45 -5.64
N ASN A 44 -19.03 -4.23 -6.31
CA ASN A 44 -17.70 -4.52 -5.80
C ASN A 44 -16.73 -3.33 -5.90
N ASP A 45 -16.93 -2.41 -6.83
CA ASP A 45 -16.21 -1.14 -6.89
C ASP A 45 -16.74 -0.15 -5.84
N TYR A 46 -18.06 -0.14 -5.60
CA TYR A 46 -18.67 0.74 -4.61
C TYR A 46 -18.32 0.34 -3.18
N LEU A 47 -18.44 -0.95 -2.85
CA LEU A 47 -18.24 -1.52 -1.52
C LEU A 47 -16.78 -1.91 -1.23
N SER A 48 -15.82 -1.26 -1.89
CA SER A 48 -14.38 -1.46 -1.67
C SER A 48 -13.62 -0.14 -1.66
N GLY A 49 -12.32 -0.18 -1.40
CA GLY A 49 -11.49 1.02 -1.26
C GLY A 49 -11.69 1.68 0.10
N ASN A 50 -11.49 3.00 0.17
CA ASN A 50 -11.65 3.77 1.41
C ASN A 50 -13.14 3.95 1.76
N VAL A 51 -13.70 2.99 2.50
CA VAL A 51 -15.14 2.93 2.81
C VAL A 51 -15.57 3.97 3.83
N LYS A 52 -14.68 4.36 4.77
CA LYS A 52 -14.96 5.43 5.73
C LYS A 52 -15.13 6.79 5.03
N ARG A 53 -14.25 7.09 4.07
CA ARG A 53 -14.36 8.29 3.22
C ARG A 53 -15.66 8.25 2.42
N LYS A 54 -15.96 7.14 1.75
CA LYS A 54 -17.22 6.98 1.00
C LYS A 54 -18.44 7.18 1.89
N LEU A 55 -18.46 6.61 3.10
CA LEU A 55 -19.57 6.80 4.03
C LEU A 55 -19.77 8.29 4.38
N LYS A 56 -18.68 9.02 4.64
CA LYS A 56 -18.73 10.47 4.90
C LYS A 56 -19.28 11.24 3.69
N GLU A 57 -18.75 10.97 2.50
CA GLU A 57 -19.20 11.58 1.24
C GLU A 57 -20.71 11.31 1.00
N VAL A 58 -21.18 10.09 1.26
CA VAL A 58 -22.61 9.72 1.13
C VAL A 58 -23.49 10.46 2.14
N LYS A 59 -23.06 10.57 3.41
CA LYS A 59 -23.78 11.34 4.43
C LYS A 59 -23.90 12.81 4.04
N GLU A 60 -22.83 13.39 3.50
CA GLU A 60 -22.82 14.75 2.98
C GLU A 60 -23.76 14.92 1.79
N ALA A 61 -23.74 14.00 0.83
CA ALA A 61 -24.64 14.02 -0.33
C ALA A 61 -26.13 13.94 0.07
N ILE A 62 -26.48 13.07 1.03
CA ILE A 62 -27.84 12.99 1.57
C ILE A 62 -28.24 14.32 2.23
N ASN A 63 -27.35 14.93 3.03
CA ASN A 63 -27.61 16.23 3.65
C ASN A 63 -27.78 17.37 2.62
N GLN A 64 -27.19 17.22 1.43
CA GLN A 64 -27.34 18.14 0.30
C GLN A 64 -28.60 17.86 -0.54
N GLY A 65 -29.40 16.85 -0.19
CA GLY A 65 -30.66 16.51 -0.85
C GLY A 65 -30.56 15.50 -1.98
N VAL A 66 -29.45 14.75 -2.09
CA VAL A 66 -29.34 13.67 -3.08
C VAL A 66 -30.16 12.46 -2.61
N GLU A 67 -31.24 12.18 -3.33
CA GLU A 67 -32.14 11.04 -3.05
C GLU A 67 -31.58 9.69 -3.53
N GLY A 68 -32.02 8.60 -2.90
CA GLY A 68 -31.73 7.23 -3.33
C GLY A 68 -30.37 6.70 -2.87
N LEU A 69 -29.79 7.29 -1.82
CA LEU A 69 -28.50 6.89 -1.23
C LEU A 69 -28.66 6.19 0.14
N GLU A 70 -29.89 5.98 0.61
CA GLU A 70 -30.18 5.34 1.91
C GLU A 70 -29.68 3.90 1.95
N VAL A 71 -29.79 3.18 0.82
CA VAL A 71 -29.27 1.82 0.67
C VAL A 71 -27.74 1.82 0.68
N ASN A 72 -27.12 2.76 -0.05
CA ASN A 72 -25.67 2.94 -0.08
C ASN A 72 -25.11 3.16 1.33
N LEU A 73 -25.75 4.05 2.09
CA LEU A 73 -25.37 4.36 3.47
C LEU A 73 -25.39 3.10 4.34
N LYS A 74 -26.52 2.38 4.31
CA LYS A 74 -26.70 1.17 5.11
C LYS A 74 -25.69 0.08 4.78
N ASP A 75 -25.43 -0.17 3.50
CA ASP A 75 -24.51 -1.23 3.08
C ASP A 75 -23.05 -0.85 3.31
N LEU A 76 -22.69 0.43 3.20
CA LEU A 76 -21.37 0.93 3.61
C LEU A 76 -21.14 0.76 5.13
N GLU A 77 -22.15 1.05 5.97
CA GLU A 77 -22.05 0.84 7.42
C GLU A 77 -21.81 -0.62 7.81
N LEU A 78 -22.34 -1.57 7.04
CA LEU A 78 -22.16 -3.01 7.29
C LEU A 78 -20.76 -3.53 6.96
N ILE A 79 -20.04 -2.87 6.05
CA ILE A 79 -18.72 -3.32 5.60
C ILE A 79 -17.56 -2.56 6.25
N ILE A 80 -17.84 -1.52 7.03
CA ILE A 80 -16.80 -0.77 7.72
C ILE A 80 -16.03 -1.72 8.63
N PRO A 81 -14.68 -1.78 8.51
CA PRO A 81 -13.87 -2.55 9.41
C PRO A 81 -14.14 -2.15 10.86
N LYS A 82 -14.19 -3.14 11.75
CA LYS A 82 -14.27 -2.87 13.18
C LYS A 82 -13.07 -2.03 13.59
N ASP A 83 -13.31 -0.94 14.32
CA ASP A 83 -12.24 -0.10 14.83
C ASP A 83 -11.30 -0.91 15.74
N LEU A 84 -10.01 -0.79 15.46
CA LEU A 84 -8.92 -1.35 16.27
C LEU A 84 -8.83 -0.57 17.58
N LYS A 85 -8.61 -1.30 18.67
CA LYS A 85 -8.39 -0.71 19.99
C LYS A 85 -6.92 -0.43 20.23
N ALA A 86 -6.61 0.42 21.22
CA ALA A 86 -5.24 0.74 21.59
C ALA A 86 -4.37 -0.50 21.88
N THR A 87 -4.98 -1.60 22.35
CA THR A 87 -4.31 -2.89 22.55
C THR A 87 -3.85 -3.57 21.25
N GLU A 88 -4.43 -3.20 20.12
CA GLU A 88 -4.15 -3.72 18.77
C GLU A 88 -3.29 -2.74 17.94
N ILE A 89 -3.03 -1.54 18.46
CA ILE A 89 -2.33 -0.47 17.74
C ILE A 89 -0.94 -0.25 18.36
N MET A 90 0.11 -0.57 17.61
CA MET A 90 1.49 -0.29 18.03
C MET A 90 1.82 1.19 17.79
N ALA A 91 2.01 1.93 18.88
CA ALA A 91 2.41 3.34 18.87
C ALA A 91 3.89 3.47 19.27
N ASN A 92 4.78 3.56 18.28
CA ASN A 92 6.20 3.85 18.52
C ASN A 92 6.44 5.36 18.59
N ILE A 93 7.45 5.79 19.36
CA ILE A 93 7.79 7.21 19.55
C ILE A 93 8.07 7.98 18.25
N ASN A 94 8.48 7.29 17.19
CA ASN A 94 8.77 7.87 15.88
C ASN A 94 7.62 7.72 14.86
N SER A 95 6.43 7.28 15.30
CA SER A 95 5.31 7.03 14.39
C SER A 95 4.73 8.35 13.86
N PRO A 96 4.78 8.63 12.55
CA PRO A 96 4.42 9.94 11.99
C PRO A 96 2.92 10.26 12.05
N TRP A 97 2.08 9.26 12.34
CA TRP A 97 0.64 9.45 12.53
C TRP A 97 0.29 9.95 13.94
N ILE A 98 1.23 9.91 14.88
CA ILE A 98 1.02 10.43 16.24
C ILE A 98 1.24 11.95 16.18
N PRO A 99 0.26 12.77 16.61
CA PRO A 99 0.45 14.21 16.71
C PRO A 99 1.67 14.57 17.55
N THR A 100 2.51 15.50 17.07
CA THR A 100 3.74 15.91 17.77
C THR A 100 3.46 16.50 19.14
N GLN A 101 2.29 17.10 19.35
CA GLN A 101 1.82 17.55 20.67
C GLN A 101 1.93 16.46 21.74
N TYR A 102 1.67 15.19 21.41
CA TYR A 102 1.82 14.10 22.38
C TYR A 102 3.28 13.74 22.69
N LEU A 103 4.20 14.03 21.76
CA LEU A 103 5.63 13.94 22.05
C LEU A 103 6.04 15.08 22.99
N GLU A 104 5.57 16.30 22.76
CA GLU A 104 5.84 17.44 23.64
C GLU A 104 5.29 17.23 25.05
N GLU A 105 4.03 16.78 25.17
CA GLU A 105 3.40 16.44 26.45
C GLU A 105 4.16 15.34 27.19
N PHE A 106 4.59 14.29 26.48
CA PHE A 106 5.39 13.21 27.06
C PHE A 106 6.70 13.74 27.65
N LEU A 107 7.43 14.56 26.90
CA LEU A 107 8.71 15.10 27.32
C LEU A 107 8.57 16.09 28.48
N MET A 108 7.50 16.89 28.48
CA MET A 108 7.15 17.77 29.60
C MET A 108 6.89 16.98 30.88
N GLU A 109 6.03 15.96 30.81
CA GLU A 109 5.74 15.10 31.97
C GLU A 109 7.00 14.37 32.45
N LEU A 110 7.83 13.88 31.54
CA LEU A 110 9.08 13.18 31.87
C LEU A 110 10.06 14.08 32.62
N SER A 111 10.20 15.34 32.19
CA SER A 111 11.02 16.36 32.85
C SER A 111 10.46 16.74 34.22
N ALA A 112 9.15 17.04 34.31
CA ALA A 112 8.50 17.39 35.58
C ALA A 112 8.59 16.26 36.62
N ASN A 113 8.40 15.01 36.19
CA ASN A 113 8.54 13.83 37.05
C ASN A 113 9.99 13.65 37.54
N HIS A 114 10.98 13.95 36.68
CA HIS A 114 12.39 13.91 37.09
C HIS A 114 12.70 14.97 38.13
N TYR A 115 12.22 16.20 37.91
CA TYR A 115 12.36 17.32 38.84
C TYR A 115 11.76 16.99 40.21
N GLU A 116 10.51 16.52 40.25
CA GLU A 116 9.84 16.15 41.51
C GLU A 116 10.61 15.06 42.25
N LYS A 117 11.17 14.08 41.54
CA LYS A 117 11.99 13.03 42.13
C LYS A 117 13.33 13.54 42.68
N GLN A 118 13.94 14.54 42.04
CA GLN A 118 15.25 15.08 42.41
C GLN A 118 15.17 16.06 43.57
N TYR A 119 14.17 16.94 43.56
CA TYR A 119 14.06 18.05 44.52
C TYR A 119 13.02 17.79 45.62
N GLY A 120 12.13 16.81 45.44
CA GLY A 120 11.05 16.50 46.38
C GLY A 120 9.85 17.45 46.30
N ASP A 121 9.86 18.40 45.37
CA ASP A 121 8.82 19.40 45.13
C ASP A 121 8.41 19.41 43.65
N LYS A 122 7.15 19.76 43.39
CA LYS A 122 6.64 19.90 42.02
C LYS A 122 7.14 21.20 41.39
N MET A 123 7.34 21.17 40.08
CA MET A 123 7.57 22.39 39.30
C MET A 123 6.41 23.37 39.50
N THR A 124 6.75 24.65 39.65
CA THR A 124 5.78 25.75 39.64
C THR A 124 5.19 25.94 38.24
N ASP A 125 4.02 26.59 38.15
CA ASP A 125 3.38 26.91 36.87
C ASP A 125 4.33 27.68 35.94
N TYR A 126 5.10 28.62 36.47
CA TYR A 126 6.12 29.36 35.71
C TYR A 126 7.21 28.45 35.12
N GLN A 127 7.66 27.43 35.86
CA GLN A 127 8.64 26.46 35.35
C GLN A 127 8.04 25.57 34.26
N LEU A 128 6.79 25.15 34.42
CA LEU A 128 6.07 24.35 33.42
C LEU A 128 5.81 25.14 32.13
N ASP A 129 5.46 26.42 32.24
CA ASP A 129 5.27 27.31 31.09
C ASP A 129 6.59 27.51 30.32
N ASN A 130 7.69 27.77 31.02
CA ASN A 130 9.00 27.85 30.39
C ASN A 130 9.39 26.54 29.70
N LEU A 131 9.11 25.40 30.32
CA LEU A 131 9.40 24.09 29.74
C LEU A 131 8.62 23.87 28.43
N LYS A 132 7.36 24.30 28.38
CA LYS A 132 6.51 24.24 27.18
C LYS A 132 7.04 25.10 26.03
N GLU A 133 7.67 26.24 26.32
CA GLU A 133 8.35 27.05 25.30
C GLU A 133 9.67 26.41 24.85
N ASN A 134 10.36 25.76 25.78
CA ASN A 134 11.67 25.15 25.56
C ASN A 134 11.64 23.77 24.90
N ILE A 135 10.48 23.11 24.81
CA ILE A 135 10.30 21.83 24.13
C ILE A 135 9.46 22.07 22.87
N LYS A 136 10.07 21.80 21.72
CA LYS A 136 9.42 21.84 20.42
C LYS A 136 9.77 20.61 19.61
N VAL A 137 8.74 19.97 19.07
CA VAL A 137 8.88 18.83 18.15
C VAL A 137 8.05 19.10 16.90
N GLU A 138 8.74 19.18 15.77
CA GLU A 138 8.12 19.38 14.46
C GLU A 138 8.37 18.16 13.57
N HIS A 139 7.42 17.85 12.68
CA HIS A 139 7.56 16.80 11.69
C HIS A 139 7.27 17.37 10.30
N LEU A 140 8.34 17.66 9.55
CA LEU A 140 8.30 18.34 8.27
C LEU A 140 9.05 17.51 7.22
N ASN A 141 8.49 17.37 6.02
CA ASN A 141 9.11 16.66 4.89
C ASN A 141 9.57 15.22 5.22
N GLY A 142 8.87 14.53 6.12
CA GLY A 142 9.19 13.15 6.52
C GLY A 142 10.35 13.02 7.51
N ALA A 143 10.79 14.12 8.12
CA ALA A 143 11.80 14.12 9.17
C ALA A 143 11.29 14.88 10.41
N TYR A 144 11.75 14.44 11.58
CA TYR A 144 11.55 15.18 12.82
C TYR A 144 12.65 16.21 13.02
N GLU A 145 12.26 17.38 13.52
CA GLU A 145 13.16 18.39 14.06
C GLU A 145 12.77 18.65 15.52
N VAL A 146 13.78 18.70 16.38
CA VAL A 146 13.62 18.75 17.84
C VAL A 146 14.46 19.90 18.36
N SER A 147 13.84 20.79 19.13
CA SER A 147 14.54 21.82 19.91
C SER A 147 14.16 21.67 21.36
N ILE A 148 15.15 21.37 22.22
CA ILE A 148 14.93 21.09 23.65
C ILE A 148 15.94 21.81 24.50
N ARG A 149 15.45 22.70 25.36
CA ARG A 149 16.22 23.34 26.43
C ARG A 149 15.68 22.94 27.81
N SER A 150 16.10 21.78 28.28
CA SER A 150 15.79 21.29 29.63
C SER A 150 17.01 20.63 30.24
N ASP A 151 17.41 21.09 31.42
CA ASP A 151 18.50 20.49 32.18
C ASP A 151 18.07 19.12 32.70
N GLU A 152 16.82 18.96 33.13
CA GLU A 152 16.25 17.71 33.63
C GLU A 152 16.32 16.59 32.59
N LEU A 153 15.93 16.87 31.34
CA LEU A 153 15.98 15.88 30.26
C LEU A 153 17.42 15.53 29.86
N ASN A 154 18.32 16.51 29.90
CA ASN A 154 19.74 16.27 29.69
C ASN A 154 20.35 15.44 30.83
N GLU A 155 19.96 15.69 32.09
CA GLU A 155 20.41 14.89 33.23
C GLU A 155 19.92 13.45 33.16
N LEU A 156 18.69 13.24 32.70
CA LEU A 156 18.07 11.92 32.64
C LEU A 156 18.58 11.05 31.47
N TYR A 157 18.75 11.65 30.27
CA TYR A 157 19.04 10.91 29.04
C TYR A 157 20.27 11.42 28.26
N GLY A 158 20.79 12.59 28.59
CA GLY A 158 22.02 13.11 28.00
C GLY A 158 23.24 12.30 28.45
N ILE A 159 24.25 12.27 27.58
CA ILE A 159 25.51 11.55 27.82
C ILE A 159 26.60 12.57 28.11
N ARG A 160 27.09 12.61 29.35
CA ARG A 160 28.13 13.54 29.80
C ARG A 160 29.53 13.13 29.31
N HIS A 161 30.41 14.12 29.20
CA HIS A 161 31.83 13.85 29.07
C HIS A 161 32.39 13.22 30.36
N LYS A 162 33.30 12.25 30.22
CA LYS A 162 34.01 11.66 31.36
C LYS A 162 34.93 12.68 32.06
N ASP A 163 35.53 13.56 31.28
CA ASP A 163 36.55 14.53 31.68
C ASP A 163 35.98 15.94 31.94
N LYS A 164 34.74 16.23 31.49
CA LYS A 164 34.08 17.53 31.65
C LYS A 164 32.69 17.34 32.25
N PRO A 165 32.57 17.33 33.59
CA PRO A 165 31.33 17.00 34.28
C PRO A 165 30.14 17.86 33.87
N HIS A 166 30.35 19.12 33.49
CA HIS A 166 29.29 20.07 33.10
C HIS A 166 28.99 20.11 31.59
N SER A 167 29.57 19.22 30.79
CA SER A 167 29.38 19.19 29.33
C SER A 167 28.80 17.85 28.87
N TYR A 168 27.95 17.90 27.86
CA TYR A 168 27.37 16.72 27.23
C TYR A 168 28.10 16.35 25.94
N LYS A 169 28.55 15.10 25.86
CA LYS A 169 29.08 14.49 24.63
C LYS A 169 27.94 14.20 23.65
N VAL A 170 26.77 13.81 24.16
CA VAL A 170 25.52 13.71 23.41
C VAL A 170 24.42 14.37 24.22
N PRO A 171 24.04 15.62 23.90
CA PRO A 171 22.86 16.26 24.49
C PRO A 171 21.60 15.46 24.19
N PHE A 172 20.60 15.53 25.07
CA PHE A 172 19.33 14.81 24.88
C PHE A 172 18.63 15.21 23.59
N GLU A 173 18.63 16.49 23.22
CA GLU A 173 18.07 16.96 21.95
C GLU A 173 18.65 16.20 20.75
N SER A 174 19.99 16.04 20.71
CA SER A 174 20.69 15.30 19.65
C SER A 174 20.35 13.82 19.66
N LEU A 175 20.26 13.21 20.85
CA LEU A 175 19.87 11.82 21.01
C LEU A 175 18.44 11.58 20.51
N LEU A 176 17.47 12.37 20.99
CA LEU A 176 16.07 12.26 20.61
C LEU A 176 15.89 12.49 19.12
N ASN A 177 16.55 13.50 18.54
CA ASN A 177 16.51 13.74 17.10
C ASN A 177 16.99 12.51 16.29
N LYS A 178 18.03 11.82 16.77
CA LYS A 178 18.47 10.55 16.14
C LYS A 178 17.43 9.44 16.32
N VAL A 179 16.83 9.31 17.50
CA VAL A 179 15.81 8.30 17.81
C VAL A 179 14.57 8.47 16.94
N LEU A 180 14.03 9.68 16.86
CA LEU A 180 12.83 9.98 16.05
C LEU A 180 13.07 9.76 14.55
N ASN A 181 14.29 10.03 14.08
CA ASN A 181 14.66 9.86 12.67
C ASN A 181 15.33 8.52 12.34
N ASN A 182 15.32 7.53 13.24
CA ASN A 182 16.00 6.23 13.05
C ASN A 182 17.47 6.32 12.61
N LYS A 183 18.20 7.33 13.08
CA LYS A 183 19.62 7.55 12.74
C LYS A 183 20.54 6.72 13.64
N ASP A 184 21.77 6.49 13.16
CA ASP A 184 22.80 5.76 13.90
C ASP A 184 23.14 6.46 15.24
N LEU A 185 23.02 5.69 16.32
CA LEU A 185 23.29 6.11 17.70
C LEU A 185 24.77 5.97 18.09
N SER A 186 25.65 5.58 17.16
CA SER A 186 27.08 5.56 17.42
C SER A 186 27.60 6.94 17.84
N VAL A 187 28.41 6.94 18.89
CA VAL A 187 29.12 8.09 19.42
C VAL A 187 30.55 8.01 18.92
N LYS A 188 30.98 8.99 18.13
CA LYS A 188 32.31 9.03 17.54
C LYS A 188 33.14 10.16 18.13
N TYR A 189 34.45 9.97 18.17
CA TYR A 189 35.41 11.03 18.51
C TYR A 189 36.48 11.11 17.42
N ALA A 190 37.00 12.32 17.18
CA ALA A 190 38.09 12.54 16.26
C ALA A 190 39.41 12.13 16.90
N GLN A 191 40.24 11.42 16.14
CA GLN A 191 41.63 11.11 16.47
C GLN A 191 42.47 11.35 15.22
N VAL A 192 43.71 11.83 15.38
CA VAL A 192 44.65 11.99 14.27
C VAL A 192 45.03 10.61 13.72
N ASP A 193 45.03 10.46 12.39
CA ASP A 193 45.41 9.23 11.71
C ASP A 193 46.85 8.87 12.12
N PRO A 194 47.10 7.67 12.68
CA PRO A 194 48.45 7.26 13.10
C PRO A 194 49.48 7.30 11.96
N ASN A 195 49.02 7.28 10.70
CA ASN A 195 49.87 7.27 9.52
C ASN A 195 49.95 8.63 8.80
N ASP A 196 49.06 9.58 9.12
CA ASP A 196 49.04 10.93 8.55
C ASP A 196 48.63 11.98 9.60
N PRO A 197 49.59 12.74 10.17
CA PRO A 197 49.34 13.77 11.17
C PRO A 197 48.39 14.91 10.74
N LYS A 198 48.09 15.03 9.44
CA LYS A 198 47.18 16.05 8.90
C LYS A 198 45.75 15.55 8.68
N LYS A 199 45.48 14.27 8.92
CA LYS A 199 44.19 13.64 8.66
C LYS A 199 43.52 13.22 9.96
N GLU A 200 42.24 13.58 10.12
CA GLU A 200 41.41 13.11 11.23
C GLU A 200 40.62 11.87 10.81
N ILE A 201 40.59 10.88 11.70
CA ILE A 201 39.74 9.70 11.62
C ILE A 201 38.74 9.72 12.77
N PHE A 202 37.51 9.27 12.51
CA PHE A 202 36.47 9.15 13.52
C PHE A 202 36.42 7.73 14.05
N ILE A 203 36.72 7.55 15.33
CA ILE A 203 36.67 6.26 16.01
C ILE A 203 35.40 6.18 16.84
N THR A 204 34.73 5.04 16.77
CA THR A 204 33.54 4.76 17.57
C THR A 204 33.93 4.52 19.02
N ASP A 205 33.30 5.27 19.92
CA ASP A 205 33.34 5.03 21.36
C ASP A 205 32.25 4.00 21.71
N GLU A 206 32.63 2.73 21.78
CA GLU A 206 31.68 1.63 22.01
C GLU A 206 30.93 1.75 23.34
N GLU A 207 31.60 2.22 24.40
CA GLU A 207 30.99 2.39 25.71
C GLU A 207 29.90 3.47 25.67
N GLN A 208 30.22 4.64 25.11
CA GLN A 208 29.25 5.74 25.00
C GLN A 208 28.14 5.42 23.97
N SER A 209 28.46 4.67 22.92
CA SER A 209 27.47 4.20 21.93
C SER A 209 26.48 3.21 22.55
N ASN A 210 26.96 2.29 23.41
CA ASN A 210 26.08 1.36 24.13
C ASN A 210 25.19 2.10 25.13
N LEU A 211 25.73 3.09 25.84
CA LEU A 211 24.93 3.95 26.73
C LEU A 211 23.86 4.73 25.95
N ALA A 212 24.18 5.26 24.77
CA ALA A 212 23.21 5.94 23.91
C ALA A 212 22.06 5.01 23.48
N ARG A 213 22.38 3.77 23.10
CA ARG A 213 21.36 2.75 22.76
C ARG A 213 20.48 2.40 23.95
N GLN A 214 21.08 2.23 25.13
CA GLN A 214 20.35 1.96 26.36
C GLN A 214 19.38 3.11 26.69
N LYS A 215 19.86 4.35 26.68
CA LYS A 215 19.03 5.54 26.94
C LYS A 215 17.90 5.71 25.93
N ALA A 216 18.16 5.44 24.66
CA ALA A 216 17.13 5.44 23.63
C ALA A 216 16.05 4.38 23.87
N GLU A 217 16.43 3.19 24.33
CA GLU A 217 15.48 2.11 24.61
C GLU A 217 14.64 2.40 25.86
N GLU A 218 15.27 2.91 26.93
CA GLU A 218 14.58 3.39 28.13
C GLU A 218 13.53 4.45 27.78
N LEU A 219 13.86 5.37 26.88
CA LEU A 219 12.94 6.42 26.41
C LEU A 219 11.77 5.85 25.61
N LYS A 220 12.02 4.89 24.72
CA LYS A 220 10.97 4.25 23.90
C LYS A 220 9.98 3.47 24.76
N GLU A 221 10.47 2.68 25.72
CA GLU A 221 9.60 1.92 26.61
C GLU A 221 8.82 2.87 27.53
N ALA A 222 9.44 3.94 28.04
CA ALA A 222 8.72 4.98 28.80
C ALA A 222 7.60 5.62 27.98
N PHE A 223 7.85 5.93 26.70
CA PHE A 223 6.83 6.48 25.80
C PHE A 223 5.69 5.49 25.55
N LYS A 224 6.01 4.23 25.28
CA LYS A 224 5.03 3.15 25.05
C LYS A 224 4.14 2.91 26.25
N ASP A 225 4.71 2.94 27.45
CA ASP A 225 3.94 2.86 28.69
C ASP A 225 3.08 4.09 28.90
N TRP A 226 3.52 5.26 28.42
CA TRP A 226 2.83 6.53 28.61
C TRP A 226 1.69 6.78 27.63
N ILE A 227 1.89 6.45 26.34
CA ILE A 227 1.06 6.95 25.23
C ILE A 227 -0.43 6.62 25.38
N TYR A 228 -0.75 5.45 25.93
CA TYR A 228 -2.13 5.02 26.15
C TYR A 228 -2.61 5.15 27.59
N LYS A 229 -1.83 5.67 28.56
CA LYS A 229 -2.28 5.77 29.95
C LYS A 229 -3.51 6.66 30.11
N ASP A 230 -3.49 7.84 29.50
CA ASP A 230 -4.61 8.77 29.53
C ASP A 230 -5.77 8.32 28.63
N TYR A 231 -7.00 8.44 29.11
CA TYR A 231 -8.19 7.97 28.40
C TYR A 231 -8.53 8.83 27.18
N ALA A 232 -8.40 10.16 27.30
CA ALA A 232 -8.73 11.08 26.22
C ALA A 232 -7.72 10.95 25.07
N ARG A 233 -6.42 10.93 25.40
CA ARG A 233 -5.33 10.66 24.46
C ARG A 233 -5.48 9.31 23.77
N ARG A 234 -5.76 8.24 24.53
CA ARG A 234 -6.00 6.90 23.97
C ARG A 234 -7.14 6.91 22.95
N THR A 235 -8.27 7.50 23.31
CA THR A 235 -9.45 7.57 22.43
C THR A 235 -9.15 8.36 21.16
N HIS A 236 -8.44 9.48 21.28
CA HIS A 236 -8.05 10.29 20.13
C HIS A 236 -7.09 9.56 19.19
N LEU A 237 -6.10 8.84 19.74
CA LEU A 237 -5.16 8.03 18.94
C LEU A 237 -5.85 6.86 18.25
N GLU A 238 -6.79 6.17 18.92
CA GLU A 238 -7.64 5.16 18.28
C GLU A 238 -8.39 5.73 17.07
N GLN A 239 -8.98 6.93 17.21
CA GLN A 239 -9.68 7.59 16.10
C GLN A 239 -8.75 7.93 14.94
N ILE A 240 -7.63 8.62 15.21
CA ILE A 240 -6.65 8.98 14.17
C ILE A 240 -6.20 7.73 13.41
N TYR A 241 -5.81 6.68 14.14
CA TYR A 241 -5.31 5.46 13.52
C TYR A 241 -6.38 4.79 12.65
N ASN A 242 -7.59 4.65 13.18
CA ASN A 242 -8.66 3.97 12.47
C ASN A 242 -9.16 4.75 11.26
N ASP A 243 -9.13 6.08 11.30
CA ASP A 243 -9.55 6.90 10.16
C ASP A 243 -8.46 6.98 9.09
N THR A 244 -7.19 6.90 9.49
CA THR A 244 -6.03 6.94 8.58
C THR A 244 -5.75 5.60 7.92
N PHE A 245 -5.75 4.50 8.70
CA PHE A 245 -5.28 3.20 8.26
C PHE A 245 -6.37 2.12 8.20
N ASN A 246 -7.32 2.10 9.14
CA ASN A 246 -8.39 1.10 9.19
C ASN A 246 -9.63 1.53 8.38
N ASN A 247 -9.42 1.85 7.11
CA ASN A 247 -10.46 2.39 6.23
C ASN A 247 -10.61 1.65 4.90
N LEU A 248 -9.76 0.65 4.63
CA LEU A 248 -9.70 -0.04 3.34
C LEU A 248 -10.46 -1.37 3.37
N VAL A 249 -11.39 -1.55 2.44
CA VAL A 249 -12.02 -2.85 2.14
C VAL A 249 -11.56 -3.33 0.77
N LEU A 250 -11.10 -4.58 0.68
CA LEU A 250 -10.66 -5.15 -0.59
C LEU A 250 -11.86 -5.45 -1.50
N LYS A 251 -11.67 -5.25 -2.81
CA LYS A 251 -12.66 -5.64 -3.81
C LYS A 251 -12.86 -7.15 -3.80
N THR A 252 -14.13 -7.56 -3.79
CA THR A 252 -14.53 -8.97 -3.89
C THR A 252 -14.98 -9.28 -5.31
N TYR A 253 -14.73 -10.51 -5.75
CA TYR A 253 -15.08 -10.99 -7.08
C TYR A 253 -15.84 -12.29 -6.92
N ASP A 254 -17.04 -12.35 -7.48
CA ASP A 254 -17.86 -13.56 -7.48
C ASP A 254 -17.98 -14.10 -8.91
N GLY A 255 -17.17 -15.12 -9.20
CA GLY A 255 -17.21 -15.83 -10.46
C GLY A 255 -18.16 -17.02 -10.47
N SER A 256 -19.00 -17.22 -9.45
CA SER A 256 -19.85 -18.42 -9.31
C SER A 256 -20.69 -18.70 -10.56
N ARG A 257 -21.20 -17.63 -11.18
CA ARG A 257 -22.03 -17.62 -12.39
C ARG A 257 -21.24 -17.71 -13.70
N LEU A 258 -19.90 -17.79 -13.66
CA LEU A 258 -19.10 -17.99 -14.86
C LEU A 258 -19.36 -19.38 -15.44
N GLU A 259 -19.73 -19.37 -16.72
CA GLU A 259 -19.83 -20.52 -17.60
C GLU A 259 -18.79 -20.38 -18.70
N LEU A 260 -17.84 -21.32 -18.75
CA LEU A 260 -16.73 -21.29 -19.69
C LEU A 260 -17.07 -22.14 -20.91
N GLU A 261 -17.41 -21.47 -22.01
CA GLU A 261 -17.75 -22.14 -23.26
C GLU A 261 -16.53 -22.84 -23.88
N GLY A 262 -16.69 -24.08 -24.33
CA GLY A 262 -15.58 -24.88 -24.89
C GLY A 262 -14.58 -25.42 -23.85
N PHE A 263 -14.77 -25.12 -22.57
CA PHE A 263 -13.95 -25.66 -21.48
C PHE A 263 -14.25 -27.14 -21.26
N ASN A 264 -13.21 -27.92 -20.98
CA ASN A 264 -13.32 -29.35 -20.71
C ASN A 264 -14.16 -29.62 -19.46
N HIS A 265 -15.37 -30.15 -19.65
CA HIS A 265 -16.33 -30.43 -18.57
C HIS A 265 -15.86 -31.47 -17.55
N ASN A 266 -14.82 -32.24 -17.85
CA ASN A 266 -14.21 -33.17 -16.89
C ASN A 266 -13.38 -32.45 -15.83
N ILE A 267 -13.02 -31.19 -16.06
CA ILE A 267 -12.27 -30.35 -15.12
C ILE A 267 -13.26 -29.50 -14.33
N LYS A 268 -13.23 -29.62 -12.99
CA LYS A 268 -14.05 -28.78 -12.11
C LYS A 268 -13.19 -27.69 -11.49
N LEU A 269 -13.50 -26.44 -11.82
CA LEU A 269 -12.84 -25.28 -11.21
C LEU A 269 -13.30 -25.09 -9.76
N ARG A 270 -12.34 -24.76 -8.89
CA ARG A 270 -12.60 -24.37 -7.51
C ARG A 270 -13.18 -22.95 -7.46
N PRO A 271 -13.93 -22.57 -6.41
CA PRO A 271 -14.50 -21.23 -6.27
C PRO A 271 -13.47 -20.10 -6.44
N HIS A 272 -12.28 -20.23 -5.85
CA HIS A 272 -11.23 -19.20 -5.98
C HIS A 272 -10.72 -19.04 -7.42
N GLN A 273 -10.71 -20.11 -8.23
CA GLN A 273 -10.31 -20.06 -9.63
C GLN A 273 -11.34 -19.32 -10.47
N LYS A 274 -12.63 -19.59 -10.24
CA LYS A 274 -13.72 -18.84 -10.87
C LYS A 274 -13.64 -17.35 -10.50
N ASN A 275 -13.42 -17.02 -9.23
CA ASN A 275 -13.28 -15.63 -8.78
C ASN A 275 -12.07 -14.95 -9.41
N ALA A 276 -10.94 -15.66 -9.55
CA ALA A 276 -9.76 -15.15 -10.24
C ALA A 276 -10.00 -14.88 -11.73
N ILE A 277 -10.69 -15.79 -12.44
CA ILE A 277 -11.09 -15.58 -13.83
C ILE A 277 -12.01 -14.36 -13.94
N PHE A 278 -13.00 -14.26 -13.05
CA PHE A 278 -13.91 -13.11 -13.03
C PHE A 278 -13.18 -11.79 -12.80
N ARG A 279 -12.19 -11.79 -11.88
CA ARG A 279 -11.32 -10.65 -11.65
C ARG A 279 -10.56 -10.21 -12.90
N THR A 280 -10.00 -11.15 -13.67
CA THR A 280 -9.29 -10.82 -14.92
C THR A 280 -10.20 -10.26 -16.02
N ILE A 281 -11.50 -10.52 -15.96
CA ILE A 281 -12.48 -9.96 -16.91
C ILE A 281 -12.81 -8.51 -16.52
N GLN A 282 -12.94 -8.24 -15.22
CA GLN A 282 -13.31 -6.91 -14.73
C GLN A 282 -12.14 -5.92 -14.73
N ASP A 283 -10.96 -6.36 -14.28
CA ASP A 283 -9.79 -5.50 -14.11
C ASP A 283 -8.82 -5.65 -15.28
N ARG A 284 -8.22 -4.54 -15.73
CA ARG A 284 -7.25 -4.54 -16.85
C ARG A 284 -5.90 -5.15 -16.49
N SER A 285 -5.52 -5.12 -15.21
CA SER A 285 -4.24 -5.64 -14.73
C SER A 285 -4.47 -6.42 -13.43
N VAL A 286 -3.97 -7.64 -13.39
CA VAL A 286 -4.21 -8.58 -12.29
C VAL A 286 -2.93 -9.36 -12.00
N CYS A 287 -2.55 -9.41 -10.73
CA CYS A 287 -1.58 -10.37 -10.22
C CYS A 287 -2.32 -11.54 -9.55
N LEU A 288 -2.07 -12.77 -10.03
CA LEU A 288 -2.62 -14.00 -9.46
C LEU A 288 -1.60 -14.69 -8.55
N ASP A 289 -1.38 -14.10 -7.37
CA ASP A 289 -0.45 -14.62 -6.36
C ASP A 289 -1.07 -15.74 -5.50
N HIS A 290 -1.49 -16.82 -6.14
CA HIS A 290 -1.97 -18.01 -5.43
C HIS A 290 -0.80 -18.91 -5.00
N GLN A 291 -1.01 -19.78 -4.01
CA GLN A 291 -0.05 -20.81 -3.62
C GLN A 291 0.29 -21.76 -4.80
N VAL A 292 1.46 -22.43 -4.73
CA VAL A 292 1.82 -23.51 -5.66
C VAL A 292 0.74 -24.61 -5.63
N GLY A 293 0.34 -25.13 -6.80
CA GLY A 293 -0.71 -26.14 -6.93
C GLY A 293 -2.15 -25.61 -6.87
N ALA A 294 -2.37 -24.29 -6.69
CA ALA A 294 -3.70 -23.68 -6.68
C ALA A 294 -4.37 -23.57 -8.07
N GLY A 295 -3.68 -24.03 -9.13
CA GLY A 295 -4.18 -24.02 -10.51
C GLY A 295 -4.10 -22.65 -11.20
N LYS A 296 -3.00 -21.92 -11.00
CA LYS A 296 -2.75 -20.60 -11.61
C LYS A 296 -2.74 -20.65 -13.14
N THR A 297 -2.07 -21.64 -13.73
CA THR A 297 -2.02 -21.83 -15.19
C THR A 297 -3.41 -22.03 -15.77
N LEU A 298 -4.22 -22.89 -15.16
CA LEU A 298 -5.61 -23.12 -15.58
C LEU A 298 -6.46 -21.85 -15.47
N CYS A 299 -6.27 -21.03 -14.44
CA CYS A 299 -6.93 -19.74 -14.34
C CYS A 299 -6.51 -18.83 -15.50
N ALA A 300 -5.21 -18.70 -15.79
CA ALA A 300 -4.71 -17.87 -16.87
C ALA A 300 -5.27 -18.30 -18.25
N ILE A 301 -5.27 -19.60 -18.53
CA ILE A 301 -5.83 -20.15 -19.78
C ILE A 301 -7.32 -19.83 -19.91
N ALA A 302 -8.10 -20.10 -18.87
CA ALA A 302 -9.53 -19.81 -18.87
C ALA A 302 -9.82 -18.31 -18.97
N SER A 303 -9.03 -17.47 -18.30
CA SER A 303 -9.08 -16.01 -18.42
C SER A 303 -8.84 -15.53 -19.85
N CYS A 304 -7.85 -16.10 -20.56
CA CYS A 304 -7.57 -15.74 -21.95
C CYS A 304 -8.75 -16.09 -22.87
N MET A 305 -9.26 -17.31 -22.77
CA MET A 305 -10.36 -17.77 -23.61
C MET A 305 -11.66 -17.03 -23.32
N GLU A 306 -11.96 -16.77 -22.05
CA GLU A 306 -13.20 -16.10 -21.67
C GLU A 306 -13.20 -14.62 -22.06
N GLN A 307 -12.08 -13.91 -21.90
CA GLN A 307 -11.96 -12.54 -22.41
C GLN A 307 -12.08 -12.49 -23.93
N LYS A 308 -11.53 -13.48 -24.65
CA LYS A 308 -11.66 -13.56 -26.11
C LYS A 308 -13.11 -13.82 -26.53
N ARG A 309 -13.79 -14.77 -25.86
CA ARG A 309 -15.21 -15.09 -26.08
C ARG A 309 -16.10 -13.86 -25.88
N MET A 310 -15.81 -13.06 -24.85
CA MET A 310 -16.53 -11.81 -24.55
C MET A 310 -16.15 -10.65 -25.48
N GLY A 311 -15.20 -10.82 -26.40
CA GLY A 311 -14.73 -9.76 -27.29
C GLY A 311 -13.90 -8.66 -26.60
N LEU A 312 -13.44 -8.89 -25.37
CA LEU A 312 -12.60 -7.95 -24.63
C LEU A 312 -11.16 -7.92 -25.14
N VAL A 313 -10.70 -9.04 -25.70
CA VAL A 313 -9.39 -9.18 -26.33
C VAL A 313 -9.52 -9.92 -27.65
N ASN A 314 -8.72 -9.54 -28.64
CA ASN A 314 -8.73 -10.18 -29.95
C ASN A 314 -7.74 -11.35 -30.04
N LYS A 315 -6.57 -11.20 -29.41
CA LYS A 315 -5.45 -12.15 -29.48
C LYS A 315 -4.65 -12.05 -28.20
N THR A 316 -4.47 -13.17 -27.51
CA THR A 316 -3.72 -13.22 -26.25
C THR A 316 -2.30 -13.71 -26.50
N LEU A 317 -1.33 -13.09 -25.84
CA LEU A 317 0.08 -13.49 -25.84
C LEU A 317 0.46 -13.91 -24.42
N ILE A 318 0.98 -15.13 -24.27
CA ILE A 318 1.39 -15.71 -22.99
C ILE A 318 2.89 -15.93 -23.06
N ALA A 319 3.65 -15.23 -22.22
CA ALA A 319 5.10 -15.35 -22.15
C ALA A 319 5.51 -16.19 -20.94
N VAL A 320 6.23 -17.28 -21.18
CA VAL A 320 6.62 -18.26 -20.15
C VAL A 320 8.12 -18.56 -20.17
N PRO A 321 8.70 -19.10 -19.09
CA PRO A 321 10.05 -19.64 -19.11
C PRO A 321 10.23 -20.68 -20.23
N ASN A 322 11.39 -20.68 -20.88
CA ASN A 322 11.65 -21.46 -22.10
C ASN A 322 11.26 -22.94 -22.00
N HIS A 323 11.56 -23.57 -20.87
CA HIS A 323 11.30 -25.00 -20.62
C HIS A 323 9.81 -25.32 -20.36
N LEU A 324 8.94 -24.32 -20.24
CA LEU A 324 7.52 -24.47 -19.91
C LEU A 324 6.57 -24.26 -21.10
N THR A 325 7.06 -23.85 -22.26
CA THR A 325 6.23 -23.56 -23.45
C THR A 325 5.35 -24.76 -23.85
N LYS A 326 5.95 -25.96 -23.94
CA LYS A 326 5.23 -27.21 -24.24
C LYS A 326 4.24 -27.59 -23.15
N GLN A 327 4.66 -27.52 -21.89
CA GLN A 327 3.77 -27.82 -20.75
C GLN A 327 2.54 -26.91 -20.75
N TRP A 328 2.72 -25.61 -21.00
CA TRP A 328 1.60 -24.68 -21.12
C TRP A 328 0.70 -25.02 -22.30
N GLY A 329 1.26 -25.40 -23.45
CA GLY A 329 0.49 -25.88 -24.60
C GLY A 329 -0.38 -27.09 -24.25
N ASP A 330 0.20 -28.10 -23.61
CA ASP A 330 -0.52 -29.31 -23.17
C ASP A 330 -1.63 -28.98 -22.16
N GLU A 331 -1.36 -28.11 -21.19
CA GLU A 331 -2.36 -27.62 -20.24
C GLU A 331 -3.49 -26.84 -20.94
N PHE A 332 -3.16 -26.06 -21.98
CA PHE A 332 -4.13 -25.32 -22.79
C PHE A 332 -5.08 -26.27 -23.52
N TYR A 333 -4.57 -27.25 -24.26
CA TYR A 333 -5.40 -28.22 -24.97
C TYR A 333 -6.16 -29.16 -24.02
N LYS A 334 -5.61 -29.44 -22.84
CA LYS A 334 -6.34 -30.17 -21.79
C LYS A 334 -7.56 -29.38 -21.28
N ALA A 335 -7.42 -28.05 -21.15
CA ALA A 335 -8.50 -27.16 -20.71
C ALA A 335 -9.49 -26.84 -21.83
N TYR A 336 -9.01 -26.61 -23.05
CA TYR A 336 -9.80 -26.25 -24.24
C TYR A 336 -9.33 -27.08 -25.45
N PRO A 337 -9.90 -28.29 -25.66
CA PRO A 337 -9.44 -29.20 -26.72
C PRO A 337 -9.54 -28.66 -28.15
N ASN A 338 -10.45 -27.70 -28.39
CA ASN A 338 -10.72 -27.14 -29.71
C ASN A 338 -10.07 -25.76 -29.94
N ALA A 339 -9.23 -25.28 -29.02
CA ALA A 339 -8.61 -23.96 -29.14
C ALA A 339 -7.51 -23.94 -30.23
N ASN A 340 -7.44 -22.85 -31.00
CA ASN A 340 -6.38 -22.61 -31.98
C ASN A 340 -5.19 -21.90 -31.32
N VAL A 341 -4.26 -22.67 -30.75
CA VAL A 341 -3.11 -22.14 -29.99
C VAL A 341 -1.81 -22.31 -30.75
N LEU A 342 -1.09 -21.21 -30.96
CA LEU A 342 0.28 -21.24 -31.49
C LEU A 342 1.27 -21.37 -30.32
N VAL A 343 1.98 -22.50 -30.26
CA VAL A 343 3.03 -22.75 -29.26
C VAL A 343 4.40 -22.59 -29.92
N VAL A 344 5.15 -21.57 -29.51
CA VAL A 344 6.49 -21.28 -30.03
C VAL A 344 7.53 -21.84 -29.06
N ASP A 345 8.31 -22.80 -29.55
CA ASP A 345 9.41 -23.39 -28.78
C ASP A 345 10.63 -22.44 -28.73
N SER A 346 11.51 -22.66 -27.75
CA SER A 346 12.71 -21.85 -27.52
C SER A 346 13.90 -22.23 -28.41
N LYS A 347 13.67 -22.85 -29.58
CA LYS A 347 14.75 -23.20 -30.50
C LYS A 347 15.44 -21.92 -30.99
N ASP A 348 16.71 -22.03 -31.39
CA ASP A 348 17.41 -20.91 -32.05
C ASP A 348 16.66 -20.54 -33.33
N ILE A 349 16.01 -19.37 -33.33
CA ILE A 349 15.30 -18.82 -34.48
C ILE A 349 16.20 -17.73 -35.08
N THR A 350 16.51 -17.83 -36.38
CA THR A 350 17.25 -16.77 -37.08
C THR A 350 16.40 -15.50 -37.15
N GLU A 351 17.02 -14.33 -37.39
CA GLU A 351 16.29 -13.06 -37.51
C GLU A 351 15.16 -13.11 -38.56
N LYS A 352 15.42 -13.76 -39.70
CA LYS A 352 14.44 -13.92 -40.78
C LYS A 352 13.29 -14.85 -40.39
N GLU A 353 13.56 -15.95 -39.70
CA GLU A 353 12.52 -16.87 -39.21
C GLU A 353 11.68 -16.22 -38.11
N ARG A 354 12.28 -15.34 -37.29
CA ARG A 354 11.58 -14.56 -36.27
C ARG A 354 10.66 -13.52 -36.90
N GLU A 355 11.10 -12.84 -37.96
CA GLU A 355 10.25 -11.94 -38.73
C GLU A 355 9.05 -12.69 -39.33
N LEU A 356 9.28 -13.89 -39.89
CA LEU A 356 8.21 -14.76 -40.37
C LEU A 356 7.25 -15.18 -39.24
N LEU A 357 7.77 -15.54 -38.06
CA LEU A 357 6.97 -15.90 -36.90
C LEU A 357 6.07 -14.73 -36.46
N PHE A 358 6.61 -13.53 -36.34
CA PHE A 358 5.81 -12.36 -35.94
C PHE A 358 4.79 -11.97 -37.01
N ASN A 359 5.12 -12.10 -38.29
CA ASN A 359 4.16 -11.95 -39.38
C ASN A 359 3.05 -13.01 -39.32
N GLN A 360 3.39 -14.26 -39.00
CA GLN A 360 2.41 -15.33 -38.79
C GLN A 360 1.51 -15.02 -37.59
N ILE A 361 2.07 -14.58 -36.47
CA ILE A 361 1.33 -14.16 -35.28
C ILE A 361 0.39 -12.99 -35.62
N ALA A 362 0.86 -11.98 -36.35
CA ALA A 362 0.08 -10.79 -36.68
C ALA A 362 -1.11 -11.11 -37.59
N ASN A 363 -0.89 -11.89 -38.65
CA ASN A 363 -1.86 -12.08 -39.73
C ASN A 363 -2.85 -13.24 -39.53
N ASN A 364 -2.56 -14.18 -38.62
CA ASN A 364 -3.46 -15.29 -38.34
C ASN A 364 -4.33 -15.04 -37.10
N ASN A 365 -5.49 -15.71 -37.06
CA ASN A 365 -6.43 -15.65 -35.95
C ASN A 365 -6.21 -16.80 -34.96
N TYR A 366 -5.26 -16.60 -34.05
CA TYR A 366 -5.00 -17.50 -32.93
C TYR A 366 -5.85 -17.12 -31.71
N ASP A 367 -6.29 -18.11 -30.94
CA ASP A 367 -6.94 -17.91 -29.63
C ASP A 367 -5.93 -17.45 -28.59
N ALA A 368 -4.77 -18.10 -28.59
CA ALA A 368 -3.62 -17.70 -27.80
C ALA A 368 -2.31 -17.99 -28.53
N VAL A 369 -1.28 -17.22 -28.22
CA VAL A 369 0.09 -17.44 -28.64
C VAL A 369 0.94 -17.62 -27.39
N ILE A 370 1.67 -18.73 -27.29
CA ILE A 370 2.55 -19.03 -26.18
C ILE A 370 3.99 -18.87 -26.67
N ILE A 371 4.75 -17.97 -26.06
CA ILE A 371 6.14 -17.70 -26.39
C ILE A 371 7.06 -17.85 -25.19
N ALA A 372 8.32 -18.16 -25.45
CA ALA A 372 9.39 -18.11 -24.46
C ALA A 372 9.75 -16.64 -24.10
N HIS A 373 10.16 -16.39 -22.85
CA HIS A 373 10.63 -15.06 -22.41
C HIS A 373 11.75 -14.50 -23.31
N THR A 374 12.66 -15.35 -23.77
CA THR A 374 13.74 -14.95 -24.69
C THR A 374 13.23 -14.38 -26.01
N HIS A 375 12.04 -14.80 -26.49
CA HIS A 375 11.43 -14.22 -27.70
C HIS A 375 10.77 -12.88 -27.43
N LEU A 376 10.26 -12.68 -26.21
CA LEU A 376 9.67 -11.40 -25.78
C LEU A 376 10.75 -10.31 -25.62
N GLU A 377 11.91 -10.66 -25.07
CA GLU A 377 13.06 -9.73 -24.92
C GLU A 377 13.57 -9.16 -26.25
N LEU A 378 13.30 -9.87 -27.36
CA LEU A 378 13.70 -9.48 -28.71
C LEU A 378 12.66 -8.57 -29.40
N LEU A 379 11.51 -8.32 -28.76
CA LEU A 379 10.53 -7.35 -29.25
C LEU A 379 10.94 -5.95 -28.83
N SER A 380 11.17 -5.08 -29.81
CA SER A 380 11.44 -3.66 -29.56
C SER A 380 10.23 -3.00 -28.88
N ASN A 381 10.50 -2.22 -27.84
CA ASN A 381 9.46 -1.40 -27.21
C ASN A 381 8.89 -0.40 -28.24
N PRO A 382 7.55 -0.17 -28.25
CA PRO A 382 6.95 0.88 -29.06
C PRO A 382 7.59 2.24 -28.76
N ARG A 383 7.92 3.02 -29.80
CA ARG A 383 8.56 4.34 -29.65
C ARG A 383 7.78 5.27 -28.73
N GLU A 384 6.45 5.28 -28.86
CA GLU A 384 5.54 6.09 -28.04
C GLU A 384 5.69 5.80 -26.54
N ILE A 385 5.88 4.53 -26.15
CA ILE A 385 6.10 4.15 -24.75
C ILE A 385 7.47 4.64 -24.29
N ILE A 386 8.50 4.53 -25.12
CA ILE A 386 9.85 5.01 -24.80
C ILE A 386 9.85 6.54 -24.62
N GLU A 387 9.12 7.27 -25.46
CA GLU A 387 8.97 8.72 -25.39
C GLU A 387 8.20 9.14 -24.14
N GLY A 388 7.06 8.50 -23.84
CA GLY A 388 6.29 8.76 -22.62
C GLY A 388 7.07 8.47 -21.33
N LEU A 389 7.83 7.38 -21.28
CA LEU A 389 8.69 7.06 -20.13
C LEU A 389 9.78 8.12 -19.92
N LYS A 390 10.36 8.66 -21.00
CA LYS A 390 11.33 9.76 -20.90
C LYS A 390 10.69 11.04 -20.37
N GLU A 391 9.48 11.37 -20.81
CA GLU A 391 8.74 12.52 -20.29
C GLU A 391 8.40 12.35 -18.81
N GLU A 392 7.94 11.16 -18.39
CA GLU A 392 7.70 10.86 -16.97
C GLU A 392 8.97 10.93 -16.11
N GLU A 393 10.11 10.45 -16.62
CA GLU A 393 11.40 10.55 -15.94
C GLU A 393 11.85 12.01 -15.79
N LEU A 394 11.66 12.85 -16.82
CA LEU A 394 11.95 14.28 -16.77
C LEU A 394 11.07 14.99 -15.72
N VAL A 395 9.76 14.75 -15.74
CA VAL A 395 8.83 15.33 -14.74
C VAL A 395 9.15 14.86 -13.32
N ASN A 396 9.53 13.60 -13.14
CA ASN A 396 9.94 13.07 -11.83
C ASN A 396 11.29 13.62 -11.36
N ALA A 397 12.20 13.95 -12.28
CA ALA A 397 13.46 14.62 -11.97
C ALA A 397 13.23 16.09 -11.57
N GLU A 398 12.33 16.78 -12.27
CA GLU A 398 11.93 18.16 -11.95
C GLU A 398 11.19 18.26 -10.60
N LYS A 399 10.39 17.26 -10.22
CA LYS A 399 9.74 17.21 -8.89
C LYS A 399 10.69 16.89 -7.73
N LYS A 400 11.91 16.41 -8.02
CA LYS A 400 12.94 16.09 -7.03
C LYS A 400 13.99 17.20 -6.85
N LEU A 401 13.93 18.24 -7.69
CA LEU A 401 14.66 19.50 -7.56
C LEU A 401 13.77 20.52 -6.84
#